data_AF-A0A838TPW1-F1
#
_entry.id   AF-A0A838TPW1-F1
#
_cell.length_a   1.000
_cell.length_b   1.000
_cell.length_c   1.000
_cell.angle_alpha   90.00
_cell.angle_beta   90.00
_cell.angle_gamma   90.00
#
_symmetry.space_group_name_H-M   'P 1'
#
loop_
_entity.id
_entity.type
_entity.pdbx_description
1 polymer ?
#
loop_
_entity_poly.entity_id
_entity_poly.type
_entity_poly.pdbx_seq_one_letter_code
_entity_poly.pdbx_strand_id
1 'polypeptide(L)'
;MKLATDIFEELNNISPLLAGMEKRNVLSVPEGYFDVLSIDVIKKLNSANRDVKTDTLTVPEGYFESLSSSVLNKIKSLDQDAAQELRTLSPMLYSIQNENVFEVPAGYFRDSQNDILYKVFAKSSAKVVEIKKRDSIWKYAAAAIVTGVIGLSSIMIFNAPTQSALSKENESVVLSSIQTASQFKNEQQINAAITTLSDEEIIKYLERTGSDIDNEALTTGIDESELPAANDYLLNEETLDIYLKQIDNNSQN
;
A
#
# COMPACT_ATOMS: atom_id res chain seq x y z
N MET A 1 0.46 -19.76 10.04
CA MET A 1 -0.32 -18.97 11.04
C MET A 1 0.57 -18.48 12.20
N LYS A 2 1.43 -19.31 12.80
CA LYS A 2 2.37 -18.91 13.87
C LYS A 2 3.19 -17.63 13.59
N LEU A 3 3.81 -17.56 12.42
CA LEU A 3 4.71 -16.45 12.06
C LEU A 3 4.03 -15.05 12.06
N ALA A 4 2.74 -14.99 11.72
CA ALA A 4 1.99 -13.74 11.74
C ALA A 4 1.62 -13.30 13.17
N THR A 5 1.44 -14.27 14.07
CA THR A 5 1.18 -14.05 15.49
C THR A 5 2.45 -13.59 16.20
N ASP A 6 3.59 -14.22 15.90
CA ASP A 6 4.89 -13.85 16.48
C ASP A 6 5.28 -12.40 16.11
N ILE A 7 5.16 -12.01 14.83
CA ILE A 7 5.43 -10.64 14.37
C ILE A 7 4.50 -9.62 15.04
N PHE A 8 3.24 -9.97 15.28
CA PHE A 8 2.29 -9.08 15.95
C PHE A 8 2.65 -8.88 17.42
N GLU A 9 3.02 -9.95 18.13
CA GLU A 9 3.46 -9.87 19.53
C GLU A 9 4.77 -9.09 19.68
N GLU A 10 5.73 -9.30 18.78
CA GLU A 10 6.98 -8.53 18.72
C GLU A 10 6.71 -7.05 18.46
N LEU A 11 5.90 -6.71 17.46
CA LEU A 11 5.54 -5.32 17.17
C LEU A 11 4.76 -4.68 18.31
N ASN A 12 3.85 -5.40 18.97
CA ASN A 12 3.06 -4.87 20.08
C ASN A 12 3.92 -4.57 21.30
N ASN A 13 4.99 -5.35 21.53
CA ASN A 13 5.98 -5.07 22.57
C ASN A 13 6.85 -3.84 22.26
N ILE A 14 7.18 -3.60 20.99
CA ILE A 14 8.03 -2.47 20.57
C ILE A 14 7.20 -1.17 20.44
N SER A 15 6.03 -1.25 19.79
CA SER A 15 5.13 -0.13 19.56
C SER A 15 3.69 -0.62 19.37
N PRO A 16 2.83 -0.46 20.39
CA PRO A 16 1.41 -0.80 20.29
C PRO A 16 0.69 -0.05 19.17
N LEU A 17 1.15 1.17 18.85
CA LEU A 17 0.61 1.98 17.76
C LEU A 17 0.89 1.34 16.40
N LEU A 18 2.12 0.88 16.16
CA LEU A 18 2.48 0.20 14.90
C LEU A 18 1.83 -1.18 14.78
N ALA A 19 1.66 -1.90 15.91
CA ALA A 19 0.98 -3.19 15.93
C ALA A 19 -0.52 -3.07 15.57
N GLY A 20 -1.15 -1.95 15.95
CA GLY A 20 -2.54 -1.64 15.63
C GLY A 20 -2.77 -1.11 14.21
N MET A 21 -1.71 -0.74 13.47
CA MET A 21 -1.85 -0.27 12.10
C MET A 21 -2.20 -1.41 11.15
N GLU A 22 -3.15 -1.15 10.25
CA GLU A 22 -3.52 -2.08 9.19
C GLU A 22 -2.33 -2.27 8.22
N LYS A 23 -2.04 -3.53 7.87
CA LYS A 23 -0.99 -3.89 6.90
C LYS A 23 -1.43 -3.59 5.48
N ARG A 24 -1.51 -2.31 5.14
CA ARG A 24 -1.84 -1.80 3.81
C ARG A 24 -0.60 -1.29 3.10
N ASN A 25 -0.40 -1.69 1.85
CA ASN A 25 0.67 -1.11 1.04
C ASN A 25 0.27 0.34 0.70
N VAL A 26 1.03 1.31 1.21
CA VAL A 26 0.84 2.74 0.92
C VAL A 26 1.57 3.20 -0.34
N LEU A 27 2.40 2.33 -0.91
CA LEU A 27 3.16 2.61 -2.12
C LEU A 27 2.41 2.01 -3.31
N SER A 28 1.66 2.86 -4.02
CA SER A 28 1.05 2.54 -5.30
C SER A 28 1.55 3.52 -6.36
N VAL A 29 1.81 3.02 -7.55
CA VAL A 29 2.13 3.86 -8.71
C VAL A 29 0.91 3.94 -9.62
N PRO A 30 0.69 5.06 -10.33
CA PRO A 30 -0.34 5.15 -11.35
C PRO A 30 -0.14 4.11 -12.45
N GLU A 31 -1.23 3.74 -13.12
CA GLU A 31 -1.16 2.91 -14.33
C GLU A 31 -0.27 3.59 -15.37
N GLY A 32 0.63 2.82 -15.99
CA GLY A 32 1.58 3.33 -16.99
C GLY A 32 2.79 4.11 -16.43
N TYR A 33 2.94 4.23 -15.10
CA TYR A 33 4.11 4.91 -14.49
C TYR A 33 5.44 4.38 -15.03
N PHE A 34 5.59 3.07 -15.12
CA PHE A 34 6.83 2.44 -15.60
C PHE A 34 7.02 2.51 -17.12
N ASP A 35 5.94 2.75 -17.89
CA ASP A 35 6.01 2.87 -19.35
C ASP A 35 6.68 4.18 -19.74
N VAL A 36 6.42 5.26 -19.00
CA VAL A 36 7.00 6.60 -19.24
C VAL A 36 8.25 6.88 -18.40
N LEU A 37 8.48 6.12 -17.32
CA LEU A 37 9.63 6.32 -16.42
C LEU A 37 10.96 6.33 -17.15
N SER A 38 11.16 5.40 -18.09
CA SER A 38 12.41 5.30 -18.85
C SER A 38 12.65 6.55 -19.71
N ILE A 39 11.59 7.06 -20.34
CA ILE A 39 11.60 8.27 -21.18
C ILE A 39 11.89 9.49 -20.30
N ASP A 40 11.25 9.60 -19.14
CA ASP A 40 11.42 10.71 -18.22
C ASP A 40 12.81 10.76 -17.60
N VAL A 41 13.39 9.60 -17.25
CA VAL A 41 14.77 9.52 -16.75
C VAL A 41 15.76 9.97 -17.83
N ILE A 42 15.60 9.51 -19.07
CA ILE A 42 16.46 9.92 -20.20
C ILE A 42 16.28 11.43 -20.48
N LYS A 43 15.05 11.92 -20.47
CA LYS A 43 14.75 13.35 -20.65
C LYS A 43 15.41 14.18 -19.55
N LYS A 44 15.30 13.78 -18.28
CA LYS A 44 15.97 14.44 -17.14
C LYS A 44 17.49 14.40 -17.25
N LEU A 45 18.08 13.27 -17.65
CA LEU A 45 19.52 13.12 -17.87
C LEU A 45 20.01 14.08 -18.96
N ASN A 46 19.29 14.14 -20.09
CA ASN A 46 19.64 15.01 -21.21
C ASN A 46 19.38 16.50 -20.91
N SER A 47 18.41 16.80 -20.03
CA SER A 47 18.12 18.17 -19.58
C SER A 47 19.15 18.65 -18.56
N ALA A 48 19.57 17.78 -17.65
CA ALA A 48 20.62 18.06 -16.67
C ALA A 48 21.99 18.22 -17.34
N ASN A 49 22.26 17.51 -18.43
CA ASN A 49 23.50 17.64 -19.20
C ASN A 49 23.63 18.92 -20.05
N ARG A 50 22.68 19.87 -19.99
CA ARG A 50 22.80 21.13 -20.74
C ARG A 50 23.61 22.21 -20.03
N ASP A 51 23.90 22.05 -18.74
CA ASP A 51 24.80 22.96 -17.99
C ASP A 51 25.88 22.20 -17.19
N VAL A 52 25.92 20.87 -17.32
CA VAL A 52 27.13 20.12 -16.96
C VAL A 52 28.14 20.42 -18.06
N LYS A 53 29.07 21.34 -17.77
CA LYS A 53 30.36 21.38 -18.47
C LYS A 53 30.76 19.93 -18.68
N THR A 54 30.81 19.49 -19.93
CA THR A 54 31.55 18.30 -20.31
C THR A 54 33.02 18.61 -20.06
N ASP A 55 33.41 18.74 -18.79
CA ASP A 55 34.74 18.38 -18.36
C ASP A 55 34.80 16.90 -18.67
N THR A 56 35.21 16.67 -19.91
CA THR A 56 35.57 15.42 -20.53
C THR A 56 35.88 14.38 -19.46
N LEU A 57 35.06 13.33 -19.35
CA LEU A 57 35.41 12.11 -18.62
C LEU A 57 36.55 11.39 -19.36
N THR A 58 37.66 12.10 -19.55
CA THR A 58 38.89 11.64 -20.13
C THR A 58 39.84 11.39 -18.97
N VAL A 59 40.30 10.15 -18.87
CA VAL A 59 41.38 9.84 -17.95
C VAL A 59 42.65 10.55 -18.41
N PRO A 60 43.55 10.96 -17.48
CA PRO A 60 44.87 11.45 -17.84
C PRO A 60 45.63 10.44 -18.70
N GLU A 61 46.46 10.95 -19.61
CA GLU A 61 47.36 10.12 -20.40
C GLU A 61 48.23 9.24 -19.48
N GLY A 62 48.30 7.94 -19.79
CA GLY A 62 49.06 6.98 -18.97
C GLY A 62 48.39 6.49 -17.68
N TYR A 63 47.12 6.87 -17.40
CA TYR A 63 46.37 6.35 -16.25
C TYR A 63 46.35 4.81 -16.22
N PHE A 64 45.96 4.17 -17.32
CA PHE A 64 45.87 2.71 -17.39
C PHE A 64 47.25 2.03 -17.41
N GLU A 65 48.25 2.64 -18.03
CA GLU A 65 49.63 2.12 -18.08
C GLU A 65 50.27 2.09 -16.68
N SER A 66 50.01 3.11 -15.87
CA SER A 66 50.53 3.19 -14.49
C SER A 66 49.64 2.50 -13.45
N LEU A 67 48.36 2.24 -13.77
CA LEU A 67 47.40 1.65 -12.84
C LEU A 67 47.88 0.31 -12.30
N SER A 68 48.33 -0.60 -13.18
CA SER A 68 48.78 -1.93 -12.79
C SER A 68 49.98 -1.87 -11.85
N SER A 69 50.98 -1.04 -12.17
CA SER A 69 52.16 -0.85 -11.32
C SER A 69 51.81 -0.18 -10.00
N SER A 70 50.92 0.82 -10.01
CA SER A 70 50.46 1.50 -8.80
C SER A 70 49.70 0.56 -7.87
N VAL A 71 48.80 -0.28 -8.42
CA VAL A 71 48.06 -1.28 -7.65
C VAL A 71 49.02 -2.34 -7.09
N LEU A 72 49.95 -2.87 -7.90
CA LEU A 72 50.93 -3.85 -7.41
C LEU A 72 51.85 -3.28 -6.33
N ASN A 73 52.32 -2.04 -6.49
CA ASN A 73 53.14 -1.38 -5.48
C ASN A 73 52.36 -1.18 -4.18
N LYS A 74 51.06 -0.86 -4.28
CA LYS A 74 50.20 -0.72 -3.10
C LYS A 74 49.98 -2.06 -2.41
N ILE A 75 49.71 -3.14 -3.15
CA ILE A 75 49.59 -4.50 -2.61
C ILE A 75 50.91 -4.92 -1.94
N LYS A 76 52.06 -4.69 -2.57
CA LYS A 76 53.37 -4.99 -1.98
C LYS A 76 53.68 -4.14 -0.74
N SER A 77 53.13 -2.92 -0.64
CA SER A 77 53.23 -2.12 0.58
C SER A 77 52.30 -2.61 1.70
N LEU A 78 51.22 -3.32 1.35
CA LEU A 78 50.29 -3.98 2.27
C LEU A 78 50.78 -5.40 2.67
N ASP A 79 51.74 -5.98 1.97
CA ASP A 79 52.48 -7.18 2.39
C ASP A 79 53.41 -6.91 3.61
N GLN A 80 53.29 -5.76 4.25
CA GLN A 80 53.85 -5.55 5.58
C GLN A 80 53.12 -6.46 6.58
N ASP A 81 53.86 -6.94 7.59
CA ASP A 81 53.37 -7.86 8.61
C ASP A 81 51.98 -7.43 9.12
N ALA A 82 50.99 -8.32 9.05
CA ALA A 82 49.61 -8.03 9.45
C ALA A 82 49.51 -7.47 10.87
N ALA A 83 50.49 -7.81 11.73
CA ALA A 83 50.66 -7.22 13.06
C ALA A 83 50.99 -5.72 13.03
N GLN A 84 51.82 -5.26 12.09
CA GLN A 84 52.14 -3.84 11.89
C GLN A 84 50.98 -3.07 11.25
N GLU A 85 50.23 -3.69 10.34
CA GLU A 85 49.00 -3.09 9.79
C GLU A 85 47.96 -2.89 10.89
N LEU A 86 47.68 -3.91 11.71
CA LEU A 86 46.74 -3.81 12.83
C LEU A 86 47.19 -2.76 13.86
N ARG A 87 48.49 -2.67 14.18
CA ARG A 87 49.04 -1.59 15.02
C ARG A 87 48.71 -0.21 14.48
N THR A 88 48.81 -0.03 13.17
CA THR A 88 48.64 1.26 12.52
C THR A 88 47.16 1.63 12.38
N LEU A 89 46.32 0.68 11.97
CA LEU A 89 44.89 0.89 11.73
C LEU A 89 44.09 0.97 13.03
N SER A 90 44.43 0.15 14.03
CA SER A 90 43.74 0.12 15.31
C SER A 90 44.70 -0.28 16.43
N PRO A 91 45.42 0.70 17.02
CA PRO A 91 46.34 0.46 18.14
C PRO A 91 45.65 -0.25 19.31
N MET A 92 44.37 0.06 19.54
CA MET A 92 43.58 -0.51 20.63
C MET A 92 43.23 -1.98 20.39
N LEU A 93 42.82 -2.36 19.17
CA LEU A 93 42.61 -3.78 18.84
C LEU A 93 43.93 -4.56 18.82
N TYR A 94 45.01 -3.94 18.35
CA TYR A 94 46.33 -4.56 18.43
C TYR A 94 46.77 -4.83 19.87
N SER A 95 46.46 -3.93 20.81
CA SER A 95 46.74 -4.12 22.24
C SER A 95 46.00 -5.29 22.87
N ILE A 96 44.79 -5.63 22.37
CA ILE A 96 43.99 -6.77 22.84
C ILE A 96 44.55 -8.11 22.30
N GLN A 97 45.30 -8.08 21.19
CA GLN A 97 45.84 -9.28 20.54
C GLN A 97 44.75 -10.33 20.27
N ASN A 98 45.07 -11.62 20.47
CA ASN A 98 44.16 -12.77 20.32
C ASN A 98 43.53 -13.19 21.65
N GLU A 99 43.35 -12.27 22.59
CA GLU A 99 42.72 -12.58 23.87
C GLU A 99 41.23 -12.94 23.65
N ASN A 100 40.81 -14.10 24.15
CA ASN A 100 39.44 -14.56 23.98
C ASN A 100 38.51 -13.78 24.92
N VAL A 101 37.81 -12.79 24.38
CA VAL A 101 36.86 -11.95 25.12
C VAL A 101 35.52 -12.65 25.41
N PHE A 102 35.31 -13.87 24.91
CA PHE A 102 34.08 -14.63 25.10
C PHE A 102 34.32 -15.79 26.07
N GLU A 103 34.31 -15.46 27.36
CA GLU A 103 34.29 -16.47 28.43
C GLU A 103 32.88 -16.62 29.01
N VAL A 104 32.50 -17.86 29.28
CA VAL A 104 31.27 -18.16 30.01
C VAL A 104 31.58 -18.35 31.50
N PRO A 105 30.70 -17.92 32.41
CA PRO A 105 30.86 -18.19 33.84
C PRO A 105 31.00 -19.70 34.13
N ALA A 106 31.80 -20.03 35.13
CA ALA A 106 31.99 -21.42 35.56
C ALA A 106 30.63 -22.06 35.90
N GLY A 107 30.27 -23.13 35.18
CA GLY A 107 29.00 -23.83 35.39
C GLY A 107 27.85 -23.42 34.46
N TYR A 108 28.02 -22.41 33.60
CA TYR A 108 26.97 -21.93 32.66
C TYR A 108 26.27 -23.06 31.90
N PHE A 109 27.03 -24.01 31.34
CA PHE A 109 26.46 -25.14 30.60
C PHE A 109 25.87 -26.23 31.49
N ARG A 110 26.35 -26.38 32.73
CA ARG A 110 25.83 -27.35 33.68
C ARG A 110 24.48 -26.90 34.24
N ASP A 111 24.39 -25.62 34.58
CA ASP A 111 23.19 -25.05 35.20
C ASP A 111 22.08 -24.88 34.15
N SER A 112 22.44 -24.48 32.91
CA SER A 112 21.49 -24.44 31.80
C SER A 112 20.92 -25.81 31.41
N GLN A 113 21.71 -26.90 31.48
CA GLN A 113 21.17 -28.26 31.28
C GLN A 113 20.11 -28.61 32.33
N ASN A 114 20.36 -28.30 33.61
CA ASN A 114 19.40 -28.54 34.68
C ASN A 114 18.13 -27.71 34.50
N ASP A 115 18.26 -26.44 34.08
CA ASP A 115 17.13 -25.57 33.77
C ASP A 115 16.30 -26.07 32.59
N ILE A 116 16.94 -26.55 31.53
CA ILE A 116 16.26 -27.13 30.37
C ILE A 116 15.51 -28.40 30.78
N LEU A 117 16.16 -29.31 31.50
CA LEU A 117 15.52 -30.54 31.98
C LEU A 117 14.35 -30.23 32.91
N TYR A 118 14.51 -29.28 33.84
CA TYR A 118 13.42 -28.84 34.71
C TYR A 118 12.25 -28.25 33.89
N LYS A 119 12.53 -27.37 32.91
CA LYS A 119 11.47 -26.77 32.07
C LYS A 119 10.75 -27.80 31.19
N VAL A 120 11.46 -28.81 30.69
CA VAL A 120 10.89 -29.87 29.83
C VAL A 120 10.06 -30.86 30.64
N PHE A 121 10.54 -31.27 31.83
CA PHE A 121 9.88 -32.31 32.62
C PHE A 121 8.89 -31.78 33.66
N ALA A 122 9.07 -30.56 34.19
CA ALA A 122 8.17 -30.00 35.21
C ALA A 122 6.93 -29.30 34.62
N LYS A 123 6.90 -28.97 33.33
CA LYS A 123 5.80 -28.22 32.71
C LYS A 123 5.10 -28.99 31.59
N SER A 124 4.14 -29.82 32.03
CA SER A 124 2.87 -30.17 31.38
C SER A 124 2.89 -30.87 30.01
N SER A 125 2.22 -32.03 29.97
CA SER A 125 1.59 -32.56 28.77
C SER A 125 0.82 -31.45 28.03
N ALA A 126 1.10 -31.29 26.74
CA ALA A 126 0.38 -30.35 25.90
C ALA A 126 -1.13 -30.64 25.99
N LYS A 127 -1.95 -29.60 26.18
CA LYS A 127 -3.40 -29.72 26.26
C LYS A 127 -3.93 -30.25 24.92
N VAL A 128 -4.16 -31.56 24.84
CA VAL A 128 -4.81 -32.20 23.70
C VAL A 128 -6.27 -31.78 23.72
N VAL A 129 -6.68 -30.93 22.78
CA VAL A 129 -8.07 -30.52 22.63
C VAL A 129 -8.71 -31.40 21.56
N GLU A 130 -9.71 -32.19 21.97
CA GLU A 130 -10.53 -32.97 21.05
C GLU A 130 -11.39 -32.05 20.20
N ILE A 131 -11.26 -32.17 18.88
CA ILE A 131 -12.05 -31.40 17.91
C ILE A 131 -13.42 -32.06 17.79
N LYS A 132 -14.46 -31.41 18.31
CA LYS A 132 -15.87 -31.86 18.14
C LYS A 132 -16.37 -31.50 16.73
N LYS A 133 -17.06 -32.43 16.06
CA LYS A 133 -17.70 -32.19 14.76
C LYS A 133 -18.91 -31.26 14.92
N ARG A 134 -19.04 -30.27 14.03
CA ARG A 134 -20.11 -29.25 14.05
C ARG A 134 -21.20 -29.62 13.05
N ASP A 135 -22.33 -30.13 13.54
CA ASP A 135 -23.45 -30.51 12.68
C ASP A 135 -24.30 -29.28 12.33
N SER A 136 -23.95 -28.59 11.24
CA SER A 136 -24.65 -27.38 10.76
C SER A 136 -25.67 -27.65 9.63
N ILE A 137 -26.12 -28.89 9.48
CA ILE A 137 -26.94 -29.32 8.33
C ILE A 137 -28.40 -28.79 8.44
N TRP A 138 -28.90 -28.59 9.65
CA TRP A 138 -30.27 -28.12 9.89
C TRP A 138 -30.55 -26.70 9.39
N LYS A 139 -29.52 -25.84 9.34
CA LYS A 139 -29.67 -24.46 8.84
C LYS A 139 -29.92 -24.42 7.34
N TYR A 140 -29.32 -25.35 6.60
CA TYR A 140 -29.52 -25.47 5.15
C TYR A 140 -30.90 -26.07 4.80
N ALA A 141 -31.39 -27.01 5.62
CA ALA A 141 -32.74 -27.55 5.44
C ALA A 141 -33.83 -26.46 5.58
N ALA A 142 -33.70 -25.58 6.58
CA ALA A 142 -34.62 -24.45 6.76
C ALA A 142 -34.58 -23.47 5.56
N ALA A 143 -33.37 -23.14 5.07
CA ALA A 143 -33.21 -22.26 3.92
C ALA A 143 -33.85 -22.86 2.65
N ALA A 144 -33.67 -24.16 2.39
CA ALA A 144 -34.24 -24.84 1.24
C ALA A 144 -35.78 -24.80 1.23
N ILE A 145 -36.40 -24.95 2.41
CA ILE A 145 -37.86 -24.84 2.57
C ILE A 145 -38.31 -23.41 2.25
N VAL A 146 -37.63 -22.39 2.78
CA VAL A 146 -37.98 -20.98 2.53
C VAL A 146 -37.86 -20.65 1.04
N THR A 147 -36.77 -21.05 0.38
CA THR A 147 -36.60 -20.84 -1.07
C THR A 147 -37.61 -21.63 -1.90
N GLY A 148 -38.00 -22.83 -1.47
CA GLY A 148 -39.03 -23.63 -2.12
C GLY A 148 -40.41 -22.96 -2.03
N VAL A 149 -40.77 -22.43 -0.87
CA VAL A 149 -42.04 -21.70 -0.68
C VAL A 149 -42.06 -20.45 -1.56
N ILE A 150 -40.99 -19.65 -1.56
CA ILE A 150 -40.91 -18.43 -2.38
C ILE A 150 -40.99 -18.76 -3.87
N GLY A 151 -40.25 -19.78 -4.33
CA GLY A 151 -40.25 -20.22 -5.72
C GLY A 151 -41.59 -20.78 -6.19
N LEU A 152 -42.32 -21.49 -5.34
CA LEU A 152 -43.65 -22.00 -5.66
C LEU A 152 -44.72 -20.90 -5.60
N SER A 153 -44.62 -19.96 -4.65
CA SER A 153 -45.54 -18.83 -4.53
C SER A 153 -45.45 -17.85 -5.71
N SER A 154 -44.25 -17.59 -6.23
CA SER A 154 -44.06 -16.69 -7.38
C SER A 154 -44.66 -17.24 -8.68
N ILE A 155 -44.62 -18.56 -8.89
CA ILE A 155 -45.28 -19.22 -10.04
C ILE A 155 -46.81 -19.09 -9.97
N MET A 156 -47.39 -19.14 -8.77
CA MET A 156 -48.84 -19.02 -8.60
C MET A 156 -49.33 -17.57 -8.78
N ILE A 157 -48.52 -16.59 -8.37
CA ILE A 157 -48.82 -15.15 -8.52
C ILE A 157 -48.74 -14.70 -9.98
N PHE A 158 -47.84 -15.28 -10.79
CA PHE A 158 -47.73 -14.94 -12.22
C PHE A 158 -48.92 -15.42 -13.07
N ASN A 159 -49.70 -16.41 -12.60
CA ASN A 159 -50.88 -16.93 -13.30
C ASN A 159 -52.22 -16.30 -12.83
N ALA A 160 -52.19 -15.35 -11.88
CA ALA A 160 -53.40 -14.67 -11.39
C ALA A 160 -53.49 -13.24 -11.95
N PRO A 161 -54.64 -12.81 -12.52
CA PRO A 161 -54.80 -11.43 -12.97
C PRO A 161 -54.99 -10.53 -11.76
N THR A 162 -53.95 -9.80 -11.35
CA THR A 162 -54.02 -8.94 -10.17
C THR A 162 -53.79 -7.49 -10.54
N GLN A 163 -54.83 -6.68 -10.37
CA GLN A 163 -54.77 -5.21 -10.37
C GLN A 163 -53.85 -4.76 -9.23
N SER A 164 -52.81 -4.02 -9.57
CA SER A 164 -51.83 -3.48 -8.63
C SER A 164 -52.17 -2.03 -8.31
N ALA A 165 -52.48 -1.78 -7.04
CA ALA A 165 -52.39 -0.47 -6.42
C ALA A 165 -51.32 -0.57 -5.33
N LEU A 166 -50.16 0.07 -5.51
CA LEU A 166 -49.34 0.56 -4.41
C LEU A 166 -48.37 1.65 -4.91
N SER A 167 -48.40 2.75 -4.15
CA SER A 167 -47.60 3.98 -4.12
C SER A 167 -46.31 4.05 -4.95
N LYS A 168 -46.36 4.87 -5.99
CA LYS A 168 -45.21 5.53 -6.63
C LYS A 168 -44.90 6.79 -5.84
N GLU A 169 -43.66 7.01 -5.42
CA GLU A 169 -43.07 8.35 -5.55
C GLU A 169 -41.54 8.39 -5.44
N ASN A 170 -40.88 7.45 -4.76
CA ASN A 170 -39.42 7.58 -4.52
C ASN A 170 -38.54 6.40 -4.97
N GLU A 171 -39.07 5.46 -5.76
CA GLU A 171 -38.31 4.28 -6.22
C GLU A 171 -37.76 4.42 -7.67
N SER A 172 -38.17 5.43 -8.44
CA SER A 172 -37.92 5.47 -9.89
C SER A 172 -36.47 5.84 -10.28
N VAL A 173 -35.77 6.63 -9.46
CA VAL A 173 -34.42 7.11 -9.77
C VAL A 173 -33.34 6.09 -9.40
N VAL A 174 -33.55 5.33 -8.31
CA VAL A 174 -32.58 4.33 -7.83
C VAL A 174 -32.72 3.00 -8.61
N LEU A 175 -33.93 2.62 -9.03
CA LEU A 175 -34.11 1.44 -9.89
C LEU A 175 -33.54 1.62 -11.29
N SER A 176 -33.63 2.82 -11.87
CA SER A 176 -33.15 3.06 -13.24
C SER A 176 -31.62 3.01 -13.34
N SER A 177 -30.90 3.61 -12.39
CA SER A 177 -29.43 3.55 -12.36
C SER A 177 -28.90 2.13 -12.04
N ILE A 178 -29.57 1.40 -11.14
CA ILE A 178 -29.23 0.00 -10.83
C ILE A 178 -29.54 -0.93 -12.01
N GLN A 179 -30.64 -0.69 -12.73
CA GLN A 179 -31.02 -1.48 -13.90
C GLN A 179 -30.06 -1.28 -15.07
N THR A 180 -29.57 -0.05 -15.29
CA THR A 180 -28.54 0.22 -16.31
C THR A 180 -27.20 -0.41 -15.96
N ALA A 181 -26.76 -0.34 -14.70
CA ALA A 181 -25.52 -1.00 -14.27
C ALA A 181 -25.58 -2.53 -14.41
N SER A 182 -26.77 -3.13 -14.27
CA SER A 182 -26.96 -4.59 -14.43
C SER A 182 -26.85 -5.10 -15.88
N GLN A 183 -26.83 -4.20 -16.87
CA GLN A 183 -26.70 -4.58 -18.29
C GLN A 183 -25.26 -4.96 -18.66
N PHE A 184 -24.28 -4.49 -17.89
CA PHE A 184 -22.86 -4.76 -18.13
C PHE A 184 -22.36 -5.82 -17.15
N LYS A 185 -21.82 -6.92 -17.70
CA LYS A 185 -21.40 -8.07 -16.87
C LYS A 185 -20.00 -7.92 -16.28
N ASN A 186 -19.16 -7.08 -16.89
CA ASN A 186 -17.79 -6.83 -16.46
C ASN A 186 -17.33 -5.42 -16.83
N GLU A 187 -16.24 -4.99 -16.19
CA GLU A 187 -15.62 -3.67 -16.38
C GLU A 187 -15.19 -3.40 -17.82
N GLN A 188 -14.77 -4.43 -18.56
CA GLN A 188 -14.37 -4.29 -19.96
C GLN A 188 -15.54 -3.88 -20.88
N GLN A 189 -16.75 -4.40 -20.63
CA GLN A 189 -17.94 -4.00 -21.37
C GLN A 189 -18.38 -2.58 -21.04
N ILE A 190 -18.15 -2.14 -19.80
CA ILE A 190 -18.40 -0.75 -19.38
C ILE A 190 -17.44 0.18 -20.11
N ASN A 191 -16.14 -0.12 -20.09
CA ASN A 191 -15.12 0.71 -20.73
C ASN A 191 -15.33 0.78 -22.25
N ALA A 192 -15.69 -0.33 -22.88
CA ALA A 192 -16.04 -0.35 -24.30
C ALA A 192 -17.25 0.53 -24.62
N ALA A 193 -18.32 0.44 -23.81
CA ALA A 193 -19.53 1.25 -23.99
C ALA A 193 -19.26 2.75 -23.81
N ILE A 194 -18.42 3.12 -22.83
CA ILE A 194 -17.99 4.50 -22.58
C ILE A 194 -17.18 5.05 -23.77
N THR A 195 -16.29 4.24 -24.36
CA THR A 195 -15.51 4.68 -25.53
C THR A 195 -16.33 4.82 -26.81
N THR A 196 -17.53 4.23 -26.85
CA THR A 196 -18.46 4.32 -27.98
C THR A 196 -19.51 5.41 -27.82
N LEU A 197 -19.59 6.10 -26.67
CA LEU A 197 -20.47 7.25 -26.52
C LEU A 197 -19.99 8.39 -27.42
N SER A 198 -20.90 8.96 -28.20
CA SER A 198 -20.58 10.13 -29.01
C SER A 198 -20.68 11.41 -28.18
N ASP A 199 -19.92 12.42 -28.58
CA ASP A 199 -19.94 13.75 -27.94
C ASP A 199 -21.36 14.35 -27.96
N GLU A 200 -22.15 14.08 -29.01
CA GLU A 200 -23.52 14.54 -29.15
C GLU A 200 -24.48 13.90 -28.13
N GLU A 201 -24.26 12.62 -27.81
CA GLU A 201 -25.04 11.91 -26.78
C GLU A 201 -24.67 12.39 -25.37
N ILE A 202 -23.40 12.73 -25.14
CA ILE A 202 -22.92 13.32 -23.89
C ILE A 202 -23.54 14.70 -23.69
N ILE A 203 -23.52 15.55 -24.72
CA ILE A 203 -24.13 16.89 -24.68
C ILE A 203 -25.62 16.80 -24.37
N LYS A 204 -26.35 15.92 -25.05
CA LYS A 204 -27.79 15.72 -24.84
C LYS A 204 -28.13 15.20 -23.44
N TYR A 205 -27.25 14.38 -22.85
CA TYR A 205 -27.41 13.93 -21.47
C TYR A 205 -27.19 15.08 -20.50
N LEU A 206 -26.10 15.84 -20.67
CA LEU A 206 -25.77 17.00 -19.84
C LEU A 206 -26.84 18.09 -19.90
N GLU A 207 -27.43 18.35 -21.06
CA GLU A 207 -28.57 19.28 -21.19
C GLU A 207 -29.82 18.79 -20.47
N ARG A 208 -30.00 17.47 -20.35
CA ARG A 208 -31.17 16.87 -19.69
C ARG A 208 -31.02 16.79 -18.17
N THR A 209 -29.79 16.62 -17.67
CA THR A 209 -29.50 16.48 -16.23
C THR A 209 -28.94 17.75 -15.61
N GLY A 210 -28.43 18.68 -16.42
CA GLY A 210 -27.97 20.00 -15.99
C GLY A 210 -29.18 20.90 -15.76
N SER A 211 -29.81 20.79 -14.60
CA SER A 211 -30.66 21.85 -14.09
C SER A 211 -29.77 22.85 -13.34
N ASP A 212 -29.88 24.14 -13.67
CA ASP A 212 -29.08 25.23 -13.09
C ASP A 212 -29.13 25.27 -11.54
N ILE A 213 -30.14 24.64 -10.94
CA ILE A 213 -30.38 24.57 -9.50
C ILE A 213 -29.25 23.84 -8.75
N ASP A 214 -28.67 22.79 -9.33
CA ASP A 214 -27.60 22.03 -8.66
C ASP A 214 -26.24 22.74 -8.76
N ASN A 215 -26.00 23.49 -9.85
CA ASN A 215 -24.77 24.26 -10.03
C ASN A 215 -24.81 25.59 -9.24
N GLU A 216 -25.97 26.24 -9.12
CA GLU A 216 -26.17 27.44 -8.31
C GLU A 216 -26.04 27.11 -6.80
N ALA A 217 -26.54 25.95 -6.35
CA ALA A 217 -26.35 25.48 -4.98
C ALA A 217 -24.88 25.17 -4.63
N LEU A 218 -24.06 24.79 -5.61
CA LEU A 218 -22.62 24.52 -5.43
C LEU A 218 -21.75 25.78 -5.50
N THR A 219 -22.24 26.86 -6.13
CA THR A 219 -21.47 28.11 -6.36
C THR A 219 -21.88 29.25 -5.43
N THR A 220 -23.11 29.26 -4.91
CA THR A 220 -23.59 30.30 -3.99
C THR A 220 -22.92 30.31 -2.62
N GLY A 221 -22.21 29.25 -2.24
CA GLY A 221 -21.48 29.14 -0.98
C GLY A 221 -19.99 29.49 -1.05
N ILE A 222 -19.44 29.80 -2.23
CA ILE A 222 -17.99 29.97 -2.43
C ILE A 222 -17.71 31.41 -2.88
N ASP A 223 -17.07 32.20 -2.01
CA ASP A 223 -16.55 33.52 -2.38
C ASP A 223 -15.29 33.34 -3.24
N GLU A 224 -15.40 33.60 -4.53
CA GLU A 224 -14.30 33.47 -5.49
C GLU A 224 -13.10 34.37 -5.14
N SER A 225 -13.29 35.40 -4.32
CA SER A 225 -12.21 36.30 -3.90
C SER A 225 -11.30 35.71 -2.82
N GLU A 226 -11.74 34.64 -2.13
CA GLU A 226 -10.95 33.94 -1.11
C GLU A 226 -10.17 32.74 -1.66
N LEU A 227 -10.36 32.38 -2.94
CA LEU A 227 -9.63 31.28 -3.58
C LEU A 227 -8.16 31.64 -3.80
N PRO A 228 -7.22 30.70 -3.52
CA PRO A 228 -5.83 30.81 -3.95
C PRO A 228 -5.69 31.10 -5.44
N ALA A 229 -4.61 31.79 -5.83
CA ALA A 229 -4.39 32.12 -7.23
C ALA A 229 -4.16 30.85 -8.07
N ALA A 230 -4.61 30.86 -9.33
CA ALA A 230 -4.56 29.67 -10.20
C ALA A 230 -3.14 29.08 -10.34
N ASN A 231 -2.12 29.92 -10.33
CA ASN A 231 -0.72 29.51 -10.40
C ASN A 231 -0.25 28.78 -9.12
N ASP A 232 -0.83 29.10 -7.96
CA ASP A 232 -0.42 28.53 -6.68
C ASP A 232 -0.83 27.05 -6.55
N TYR A 233 -1.92 26.64 -7.20
CA TYR A 233 -2.30 25.23 -7.32
C TYR A 233 -1.32 24.42 -8.18
N LEU A 234 -0.61 25.07 -9.11
CA LEU A 234 0.32 24.41 -10.02
C LEU A 234 1.75 24.38 -9.49
N LEU A 235 2.12 25.39 -8.69
CA LEU A 235 3.48 25.58 -8.18
C LEU A 235 3.67 25.01 -6.77
N ASN A 236 2.58 24.80 -6.02
CA ASN A 236 2.63 24.30 -4.66
C ASN A 236 1.54 23.25 -4.42
N GLU A 237 1.96 22.01 -4.17
CA GLU A 237 1.09 20.86 -3.93
C GLU A 237 0.30 20.98 -2.62
N GLU A 238 0.73 21.81 -1.67
CA GLU A 238 0.07 22.02 -0.38
C GLU A 238 -1.00 23.13 -0.41
N THR A 239 -1.12 23.88 -1.52
CA THR A 239 -2.05 25.03 -1.63
C THR A 239 -3.50 24.65 -1.33
N LEU A 240 -3.94 23.48 -1.81
CA LEU A 240 -5.30 22.98 -1.55
C LEU A 240 -5.50 22.63 -0.07
N ASP A 241 -4.54 21.93 0.54
CA ASP A 241 -4.60 21.51 1.94
C ASP A 241 -4.58 22.70 2.91
N ILE A 242 -3.81 23.73 2.59
CA ILE A 242 -3.76 24.98 3.37
C ILE A 242 -5.11 25.70 3.29
N TYR A 243 -5.68 25.81 2.09
CA TYR A 243 -6.98 26.45 1.88
C TYR A 243 -8.12 25.70 2.60
N LEU A 244 -8.16 24.37 2.51
CA LEU A 244 -9.17 23.56 3.20
C LEU A 244 -9.07 23.68 4.72
N LYS A 245 -7.85 23.67 5.28
CA LYS A 245 -7.64 23.93 6.71
C LYS A 245 -8.08 25.33 7.13
N GLN A 246 -7.92 26.33 6.26
CA GLN A 246 -8.33 27.70 6.54
C GLN A 246 -9.86 27.83 6.57
N ILE A 247 -10.57 27.19 5.64
CA ILE A 247 -12.04 27.14 5.64
C ILE A 247 -12.57 26.39 6.88
N ASP A 248 -12.01 25.22 7.19
CA ASP A 248 -12.44 24.42 8.34
C ASP A 248 -12.28 25.19 9.67
N ASN A 249 -11.20 25.96 9.81
CA ASN A 249 -10.98 26.81 10.99
C ASN A 249 -11.91 28.03 11.03
N ASN A 250 -12.23 28.63 9.88
CA ASN A 250 -13.16 29.76 9.80
C ASN A 250 -14.63 29.33 10.03
N SER A 251 -14.99 28.09 9.73
CA SER A 251 -16.34 27.53 9.94
C SER A 251 -16.64 27.19 11.42
N GLN A 252 -15.61 27.16 12.28
CA GLN A 252 -15.73 26.82 13.71
C GLN A 252 -15.78 28.03 14.66
N ASN A 253 -15.81 29.26 14.14
CA ASN A 253 -16.05 30.51 14.89
C ASN A 253 -17.39 31.12 14.51
#